data_AF-A0A957M6D0-F1
#
_entry.id   AF-A0A957M6D0-F1
#
_cell.length_a   1.000
_cell.length_b   1.000
_cell.length_c   1.000
_cell.angle_alpha   90.00
_cell.angle_beta   90.00
_cell.angle_gamma   90.00
#
_symmetry.space_group_name_H-M   'P 1'
#
loop_
_entity.id
_entity.type
_entity.pdbx_description
1 polymer ?
#
loop_
_entity_poly.entity_id
_entity_poly.type
_entity_poly.pdbx_seq_one_letter_code
_entity_poly.pdbx_strand_id
1 'polypeptide(L)'
;MSSPDSVQPIGDGGCRAGGVRAARWRVRGWLLAGLLAVTAVLGVAPVAFAQGPVYVTPTGAGSRNGSSWSNATTLQSALSTASSGTEIWVASGIYTPGLTATYSFTVKSGIQLYGGFAATETVRTQRDWVANPTILSGDIGGDDISVGGVVTTAAAIIGTNAYHVLWLDGVNGDAITSTTRIDGFTITAGKASGTDPHNSGGGLYCAGNGSGNECSPTVANATFSGNSASLRGGAMYDNGSTNGISNPRLTNVTFSGNSATNWGGAMYNYGSSGVSSPSLVNVMFSRNSAVLGGGAMYNGGSSGSSSPSLVNVTFSRNSAAAGGGGAMYNGGSSGVSSPSLVNVILWGNSAYSNVGTGLYNVSATPIISYTLVPSSTAAILNSSSTITWGPGNITDTAALTTTDIFVDAANGNLRLADFSPAIDAGNNGAIPIGVTTDLDGSTRLHDDRVVRDRGSGSPPLADMGAYERQTDSCPSKVLVYVDGDASGTNNGSSWANAFTDLQTGLAAARLCPGVGEIWVAAGIYTPGITISDTFTVTSGIQLYGGFAATETVRTQRNWVANPTILSGDIGSDDTTVGGVVTTTANIVGTNSYHVLWLDGVSGAPITATTRIDGFTITAGQASSS
;
A
#
# COMPACT_ATOMS: atom_id res chain seq x y z
N MET A 1 -50.60 -22.30 -8.92
CA MET A 1 -50.03 -23.65 -9.13
C MET A 1 -50.26 -24.03 -10.60
N SER A 2 -49.53 -25.02 -11.10
CA SER A 2 -49.39 -25.41 -12.51
C SER A 2 -50.67 -25.97 -13.19
N SER A 3 -50.79 -25.70 -14.50
CA SER A 3 -50.85 -26.64 -15.68
C SER A 3 -51.54 -28.02 -15.56
N PRO A 4 -51.96 -28.72 -16.66
CA PRO A 4 -51.43 -28.61 -18.04
C PRO A 4 -52.40 -28.88 -19.24
N ASP A 5 -51.83 -28.87 -20.47
CA ASP A 5 -52.08 -29.74 -21.67
C ASP A 5 -53.49 -29.94 -22.31
N SER A 6 -53.67 -30.24 -23.61
CA SER A 6 -52.82 -30.18 -24.85
C SER A 6 -53.66 -30.48 -26.13
N VAL A 7 -53.01 -30.79 -27.28
CA VAL A 7 -53.52 -31.44 -28.53
C VAL A 7 -53.95 -30.55 -29.73
N GLN A 8 -53.58 -30.96 -30.96
CA GLN A 8 -53.90 -30.36 -32.29
C GLN A 8 -55.00 -31.15 -33.05
N PRO A 9 -55.40 -30.75 -34.29
CA PRO A 9 -54.80 -31.41 -35.47
C PRO A 9 -54.64 -30.54 -36.76
N ILE A 10 -53.81 -31.02 -37.70
CA ILE A 10 -53.96 -31.12 -39.19
C ILE A 10 -54.79 -30.00 -39.90
N GLY A 11 -54.38 -29.30 -40.98
CA GLY A 11 -53.56 -29.66 -42.15
C GLY A 11 -54.46 -29.98 -43.38
N ASP A 12 -54.11 -29.75 -44.65
CA ASP A 12 -53.05 -28.91 -45.27
C ASP A 12 -53.45 -28.62 -46.75
N GLY A 13 -52.61 -27.97 -47.56
CA GLY A 13 -52.78 -27.79 -49.01
C GLY A 13 -53.07 -26.36 -49.49
N GLY A 14 -52.43 -25.92 -50.58
CA GLY A 14 -52.59 -24.58 -51.15
C GLY A 14 -52.46 -24.50 -52.68
N CYS A 15 -52.69 -23.32 -53.26
CA CYS A 15 -52.47 -23.01 -54.69
C CYS A 15 -52.19 -21.50 -54.92
N ARG A 16 -51.60 -21.15 -56.07
CA ARG A 16 -51.24 -19.77 -56.46
C ARG A 16 -51.74 -19.39 -57.87
N ALA A 17 -52.50 -18.29 -57.99
CA ALA A 17 -52.57 -17.36 -59.15
C ALA A 17 -53.62 -16.26 -58.85
N GLY A 18 -53.54 -15.01 -59.36
CA GLY A 18 -52.43 -14.32 -60.05
C GLY A 18 -52.87 -13.02 -60.76
N GLY A 19 -52.05 -11.95 -60.71
CA GLY A 19 -52.22 -10.72 -61.50
C GLY A 19 -53.19 -9.65 -60.93
N VAL A 20 -53.22 -8.38 -61.39
CA VAL A 20 -52.37 -7.61 -62.35
C VAL A 20 -52.25 -6.13 -61.87
N ARG A 21 -51.32 -5.36 -62.44
CA ARG A 21 -51.06 -3.90 -62.25
C ARG A 21 -52.24 -3.03 -62.79
N ALA A 22 -52.35 -1.71 -62.58
CA ALA A 22 -51.36 -0.64 -62.29
C ALA A 22 -51.98 0.49 -61.39
N ALA A 23 -51.57 1.77 -61.28
CA ALA A 23 -50.71 2.66 -62.08
C ALA A 23 -50.02 3.79 -61.23
N ARG A 24 -50.09 5.06 -61.67
CA ARG A 24 -49.57 6.30 -61.02
C ARG A 24 -50.47 7.50 -61.39
N TRP A 25 -50.49 8.58 -60.59
CA TRP A 25 -50.44 10.00 -61.04
C TRP A 25 -50.30 11.00 -59.86
N ARG A 26 -50.23 12.30 -60.17
CA ARG A 26 -50.16 13.50 -59.30
C ARG A 26 -51.18 14.54 -59.82
N VAL A 27 -51.58 15.63 -59.15
CA VAL A 27 -51.13 16.27 -57.88
C VAL A 27 -52.35 16.42 -56.93
N ARG A 28 -52.64 17.41 -56.06
CA ARG A 28 -52.08 18.74 -55.64
C ARG A 28 -52.49 19.00 -54.16
N GLY A 29 -52.13 20.15 -53.57
CA GLY A 29 -52.53 20.56 -52.21
C GLY A 29 -53.21 21.94 -52.15
N TRP A 30 -53.76 22.28 -50.98
CA TRP A 30 -54.37 23.57 -50.63
C TRP A 30 -53.96 24.01 -49.21
N LEU A 31 -53.97 25.32 -48.93
CA LEU A 31 -53.66 25.88 -47.62
C LEU A 31 -54.90 25.96 -46.72
N LEU A 32 -54.68 25.86 -45.40
CA LEU A 32 -55.41 26.67 -44.42
C LEU A 32 -54.39 27.27 -43.43
N ALA A 33 -54.62 28.52 -43.01
CA ALA A 33 -53.71 29.23 -42.11
C ALA A 33 -54.22 29.19 -40.66
N GLY A 34 -53.32 28.87 -39.72
CA GLY A 34 -53.56 28.98 -38.27
C GLY A 34 -52.46 29.83 -37.64
N LEU A 35 -52.84 30.99 -37.07
CA LEU A 35 -51.90 31.94 -36.50
C LEU A 35 -51.52 31.54 -35.07
N LEU A 36 -50.42 30.80 -34.91
CA LEU A 36 -49.83 30.51 -33.59
C LEU A 36 -48.59 31.39 -33.39
N ALA A 37 -48.72 32.42 -32.54
CA ALA A 37 -47.61 33.32 -32.19
C ALA A 37 -46.64 32.63 -31.22
N VAL A 38 -45.70 31.84 -31.76
CA VAL A 38 -44.58 31.27 -30.99
C VAL A 38 -43.61 32.40 -30.63
N THR A 39 -43.82 33.01 -29.47
CA THR A 39 -42.82 33.84 -28.82
C THR A 39 -41.66 32.95 -28.38
N ALA A 40 -40.64 32.86 -29.24
CA ALA A 40 -39.40 32.17 -28.92
C ALA A 40 -38.65 32.94 -27.83
N VAL A 41 -39.02 32.70 -26.57
CA VAL A 41 -38.19 33.04 -25.42
C VAL A 41 -36.90 32.26 -25.59
N LEU A 42 -35.85 32.95 -26.03
CA LEU A 42 -34.48 32.47 -25.92
C LEU A 42 -34.16 32.39 -24.42
N GLY A 43 -34.52 31.25 -23.84
CA GLY A 43 -34.10 30.85 -22.51
C GLY A 43 -32.59 30.71 -22.52
N VAL A 44 -31.89 31.81 -22.22
CA VAL A 44 -30.49 31.78 -21.85
C VAL A 44 -30.45 30.97 -20.56
N ALA A 45 -30.20 29.66 -20.69
CA ALA A 45 -29.92 28.81 -19.55
C ALA A 45 -28.81 29.51 -18.75
N PRO A 46 -29.02 29.80 -17.45
CA PRO A 46 -28.01 30.50 -16.68
C PRO A 46 -26.73 29.68 -16.75
N VAL A 47 -25.67 30.28 -17.29
CA VAL A 47 -24.35 29.65 -17.29
C VAL A 47 -24.02 29.42 -15.83
N ALA A 48 -24.07 28.17 -15.41
CA ALA A 48 -23.74 27.77 -14.06
C ALA A 48 -22.23 27.93 -13.88
N PHE A 49 -21.81 29.16 -13.57
CA PHE A 49 -20.51 29.41 -12.99
C PHE A 49 -20.38 28.47 -11.80
N ALA A 50 -19.39 27.58 -11.85
CA ALA A 50 -19.04 26.76 -10.71
C ALA A 50 -18.83 27.70 -9.52
N GLN A 51 -19.41 27.38 -8.36
CA GLN A 51 -19.10 28.14 -7.15
C GLN A 51 -17.59 28.08 -6.93
N GLY A 52 -16.98 29.24 -6.75
CA GLY A 52 -15.59 29.32 -6.32
C GLY A 52 -15.43 28.63 -4.96
N PRO A 53 -14.21 28.17 -4.63
CA PRO A 53 -13.96 27.50 -3.37
C PRO A 53 -14.27 28.41 -2.18
N VAL A 54 -14.69 27.81 -1.07
CA VAL A 54 -14.85 28.51 0.21
C VAL A 54 -13.47 28.62 0.86
N TYR A 55 -12.95 29.84 0.95
CA TYR A 55 -11.63 30.12 1.50
C TYR A 55 -11.69 30.17 3.04
N VAL A 56 -10.77 29.45 3.70
CA VAL A 56 -10.77 29.26 5.16
C VAL A 56 -9.40 29.55 5.78
N THR A 57 -9.40 30.31 6.88
CA THR A 57 -8.23 30.59 7.74
C THR A 57 -8.59 30.33 9.21
N PRO A 58 -7.64 30.14 10.14
CA PRO A 58 -7.94 29.71 11.52
C PRO A 58 -8.93 30.62 12.26
N THR A 59 -8.87 31.93 12.02
CA THR A 59 -9.72 32.95 12.67
C THR A 59 -10.65 33.69 11.70
N GLY A 60 -10.63 33.35 10.41
CA GLY A 60 -11.27 34.12 9.35
C GLY A 60 -10.66 35.52 9.11
N ALA A 61 -10.96 36.12 7.97
CA ALA A 61 -10.50 37.44 7.55
C ALA A 61 -11.64 38.30 6.98
N GLY A 62 -11.46 39.62 6.95
CA GLY A 62 -12.36 40.57 6.29
C GLY A 62 -13.83 40.41 6.71
N SER A 63 -14.73 40.28 5.73
CA SER A 63 -16.16 40.06 5.96
C SER A 63 -16.53 38.63 6.42
N ARG A 64 -15.57 37.72 6.53
CA ARG A 64 -15.73 36.30 6.92
C ARG A 64 -16.76 35.50 6.11
N ASN A 65 -17.05 35.93 4.89
CA ASN A 65 -18.01 35.29 3.99
C ASN A 65 -17.41 34.14 3.14
N GLY A 66 -16.11 33.88 3.26
CA GLY A 66 -15.45 32.77 2.57
C GLY A 66 -15.23 32.97 1.06
N SER A 67 -15.52 34.16 0.51
CA SER A 67 -15.47 34.44 -0.95
C SER A 67 -14.07 34.60 -1.55
N SER A 68 -13.05 34.81 -0.71
CA SER A 68 -11.68 35.15 -1.08
C SER A 68 -10.77 35.01 0.15
N TRP A 69 -9.46 34.83 -0.01
CA TRP A 69 -8.52 34.78 1.13
C TRP A 69 -8.63 35.99 2.07
N SER A 70 -8.80 37.20 1.50
CA SER A 70 -9.00 38.44 2.28
C SER A 70 -10.32 38.51 3.03
N ASN A 71 -11.29 37.64 2.71
CA ASN A 71 -12.60 37.53 3.36
C ASN A 71 -12.87 36.11 3.88
N ALA A 72 -11.81 35.33 4.13
CA ALA A 72 -11.89 33.92 4.48
C ALA A 72 -12.76 33.68 5.73
N THR A 73 -13.47 32.57 5.77
CA THR A 73 -14.31 32.20 6.92
C THR A 73 -13.58 31.22 7.86
N THR A 74 -14.21 30.82 8.96
CA THR A 74 -13.66 29.76 9.85
C THR A 74 -14.04 28.38 9.32
N LEU A 75 -13.29 27.33 9.66
CA LEU A 75 -13.59 25.97 9.18
C LEU A 75 -14.98 25.49 9.62
N GLN A 76 -15.38 25.77 10.86
CA GLN A 76 -16.71 25.41 11.37
C GLN A 76 -17.82 26.20 10.66
N SER A 77 -17.58 27.49 10.33
CA SER A 77 -18.50 28.28 9.51
C SER A 77 -18.66 27.69 8.11
N ALA A 78 -17.55 27.38 7.43
CA ALA A 78 -17.57 26.79 6.09
C ALA A 78 -18.33 25.46 6.05
N LEU A 79 -17.99 24.51 6.94
CA LEU A 79 -18.62 23.19 7.01
C LEU A 79 -20.12 23.26 7.34
N SER A 80 -20.52 24.17 8.25
CA SER A 80 -21.94 24.34 8.59
C SER A 80 -22.77 24.89 7.43
N THR A 81 -22.23 25.79 6.59
CA THR A 81 -22.96 26.40 5.47
C THR A 81 -22.82 25.68 4.12
N ALA A 82 -21.74 24.93 3.90
CA ALA A 82 -21.46 24.27 2.63
C ALA A 82 -22.49 23.16 2.29
N SER A 83 -22.70 22.98 0.98
CA SER A 83 -23.53 21.91 0.38
C SER A 83 -22.67 20.90 -0.38
N SER A 84 -23.26 19.78 -0.80
CA SER A 84 -22.62 18.81 -1.70
C SER A 84 -22.05 19.50 -2.96
N GLY A 85 -20.87 19.08 -3.39
CA GLY A 85 -20.10 19.65 -4.50
C GLY A 85 -19.16 20.81 -4.11
N THR A 86 -19.30 21.41 -2.92
CA THR A 86 -18.48 22.55 -2.48
C THR A 86 -17.02 22.14 -2.28
N GLU A 87 -16.08 22.88 -2.86
CA GLU A 87 -14.68 22.87 -2.44
C GLU A 87 -14.45 23.83 -1.28
N ILE A 88 -13.74 23.38 -0.25
CA ILE A 88 -13.28 24.22 0.88
C ILE A 88 -11.75 24.19 0.87
N TRP A 89 -11.12 25.35 0.68
CA TRP A 89 -9.66 25.51 0.66
C TRP A 89 -9.20 26.09 1.99
N VAL A 90 -8.39 25.31 2.71
CA VAL A 90 -7.98 25.59 4.09
C VAL A 90 -6.51 25.98 4.13
N ALA A 91 -6.23 27.18 4.64
CA ALA A 91 -4.87 27.66 4.83
C ALA A 91 -4.05 26.79 5.81
N SER A 92 -2.73 27.00 5.82
CA SER A 92 -1.86 26.49 6.87
C SER A 92 -2.23 27.05 8.25
N GLY A 93 -1.92 26.27 9.29
CA GLY A 93 -2.21 26.61 10.68
C GLY A 93 -2.97 25.52 11.42
N ILE A 94 -3.29 25.82 12.68
CA ILE A 94 -3.95 24.91 13.62
C ILE A 94 -5.42 25.30 13.76
N TYR A 95 -6.31 24.32 13.65
CA TYR A 95 -7.76 24.48 13.70
C TYR A 95 -8.34 23.54 14.76
N THR A 96 -9.08 24.09 15.72
CA THR A 96 -9.79 23.33 16.77
C THR A 96 -11.31 23.43 16.57
N PRO A 97 -12.09 22.37 16.85
CA PRO A 97 -13.49 22.30 16.41
C PRO A 97 -14.46 23.12 17.27
N GLY A 98 -14.08 23.53 18.48
CA GLY A 98 -14.94 24.30 19.37
C GLY A 98 -14.41 24.39 20.81
N LEU A 99 -15.33 24.52 21.77
CA LEU A 99 -15.03 24.82 23.18
C LEU A 99 -15.37 23.69 24.17
N THR A 100 -15.96 22.59 23.72
CA THR A 100 -16.24 21.41 24.57
C THR A 100 -15.95 20.12 23.82
N ALA A 101 -15.72 19.02 24.55
CA ALA A 101 -15.34 17.72 23.99
C ALA A 101 -16.32 17.16 22.94
N THR A 102 -17.58 17.64 22.93
CA THR A 102 -18.62 17.25 21.97
C THR A 102 -18.57 18.01 20.63
N TYR A 103 -17.62 18.92 20.42
CA TYR A 103 -17.44 19.60 19.13
C TYR A 103 -16.53 18.81 18.20
N SER A 104 -16.91 18.76 16.92
CA SER A 104 -16.14 18.14 15.84
C SER A 104 -16.29 18.93 14.55
N PHE A 105 -15.32 18.80 13.63
CA PHE A 105 -15.45 19.25 12.26
C PHE A 105 -16.37 18.27 11.49
N THR A 106 -17.66 18.60 11.40
CA THR A 106 -18.64 17.75 10.72
C THR A 106 -18.56 17.91 9.21
N VAL A 107 -18.16 16.87 8.48
CA VAL A 107 -18.05 16.89 7.00
C VAL A 107 -19.26 16.19 6.39
N LYS A 108 -20.03 16.95 5.59
CA LYS A 108 -21.26 16.49 4.91
C LYS A 108 -20.95 15.83 3.56
N SER A 109 -21.92 15.09 3.02
CA SER A 109 -21.80 14.38 1.74
C SER A 109 -21.39 15.30 0.58
N GLY A 110 -20.38 14.88 -0.18
CA GLY A 110 -19.88 15.56 -1.37
C GLY A 110 -19.13 16.87 -1.11
N ILE A 111 -18.82 17.22 0.14
CA ILE A 111 -17.87 18.30 0.44
C ILE A 111 -16.46 17.82 0.09
N GLN A 112 -15.70 18.65 -0.61
CA GLN A 112 -14.29 18.41 -0.91
C GLN A 112 -13.42 19.38 -0.09
N LEU A 113 -12.85 18.86 1.00
CA LEU A 113 -12.02 19.60 1.94
C LEU A 113 -10.54 19.43 1.55
N TYR A 114 -9.86 20.53 1.22
CA TYR A 114 -8.46 20.56 0.79
C TYR A 114 -7.63 21.46 1.71
N GLY A 115 -6.55 20.92 2.27
CA GLY A 115 -5.51 21.64 3.01
C GLY A 115 -4.25 21.86 2.17
N GLY A 116 -3.27 22.57 2.73
CA GLY A 116 -1.99 22.86 2.07
C GLY A 116 -1.87 24.22 1.40
N PHE A 117 -2.63 25.23 1.82
CA PHE A 117 -2.62 26.55 1.19
C PHE A 117 -1.84 27.61 2.00
N ALA A 118 -1.03 28.42 1.33
CA ALA A 118 -0.35 29.61 1.84
C ALA A 118 -1.28 30.83 1.97
N ALA A 119 -2.58 30.68 1.69
CA ALA A 119 -3.59 31.73 1.64
C ALA A 119 -3.34 32.81 0.57
N THR A 120 -2.73 32.42 -0.56
CA THR A 120 -2.44 33.31 -1.71
C THR A 120 -2.85 32.72 -3.06
N GLU A 121 -3.24 31.44 -3.08
CA GLU A 121 -3.49 30.65 -4.27
C GLU A 121 -4.76 31.05 -5.01
N THR A 122 -4.70 30.89 -6.33
CA THR A 122 -5.78 31.16 -7.29
C THR A 122 -6.36 29.88 -7.92
N VAL A 123 -5.61 28.78 -7.91
CA VAL A 123 -6.03 27.46 -8.40
C VAL A 123 -5.59 26.35 -7.44
N ARG A 124 -6.41 25.29 -7.31
CA ARG A 124 -6.19 24.17 -6.37
C ARG A 124 -4.83 23.46 -6.53
N THR A 125 -4.23 23.52 -7.71
CA THR A 125 -2.93 22.92 -8.04
C THR A 125 -1.72 23.76 -7.61
N GLN A 126 -1.92 24.96 -7.04
CA GLN A 126 -0.86 25.76 -6.42
C GLN A 126 -0.61 25.39 -4.95
N ARG A 127 -1.50 24.60 -4.32
CA ARG A 127 -1.36 24.18 -2.93
C ARG A 127 -0.15 23.26 -2.76
N ASP A 128 0.52 23.35 -1.62
CA ASP A 128 1.57 22.44 -1.19
C ASP A 128 1.30 22.06 0.28
N TRP A 129 0.80 20.84 0.49
CA TRP A 129 0.44 20.31 1.81
C TRP A 129 1.65 19.86 2.64
N VAL A 130 2.86 19.86 2.08
CA VAL A 130 4.11 19.60 2.81
C VAL A 130 4.70 20.93 3.30
N ALA A 131 4.76 21.94 2.44
CA ALA A 131 5.27 23.27 2.79
C ALA A 131 4.30 24.13 3.62
N ASN A 132 2.97 23.89 3.50
CA ASN A 132 1.94 24.67 4.21
C ASN A 132 1.04 23.78 5.09
N PRO A 133 1.54 23.17 6.19
CA PRO A 133 0.77 22.22 6.99
C PRO A 133 -0.56 22.79 7.52
N THR A 134 -1.65 22.08 7.23
CA THR A 134 -2.98 22.34 7.79
C THR A 134 -3.29 21.28 8.84
N ILE A 135 -3.43 21.70 10.11
CA ILE A 135 -3.58 20.80 11.26
C ILE A 135 -4.98 20.96 11.85
N LEU A 136 -5.75 19.87 11.85
CA LEU A 136 -6.99 19.73 12.61
C LEU A 136 -6.64 19.09 13.96
N SER A 137 -6.81 19.83 15.05
CA SER A 137 -6.45 19.40 16.40
C SER A 137 -7.69 19.23 17.28
N GLY A 138 -7.74 18.13 18.02
CA GLY A 138 -8.68 17.92 19.10
C GLY A 138 -8.32 18.66 20.38
N ASP A 139 -7.11 19.22 20.52
CA ASP A 139 -6.69 19.99 21.70
C ASP A 139 -7.47 21.31 21.79
N ILE A 140 -8.55 21.31 22.57
CA ILE A 140 -9.38 22.49 22.87
C ILE A 140 -8.99 23.14 24.21
N GLY A 141 -8.12 22.52 25.00
CA GLY A 141 -7.57 23.08 26.24
C GLY A 141 -6.34 23.95 25.98
N GLY A 142 -5.57 23.65 24.95
CA GLY A 142 -4.25 24.22 24.68
C GLY A 142 -3.17 23.66 25.60
N ASP A 143 -3.37 22.46 26.16
CA ASP A 143 -2.51 21.85 27.18
C ASP A 143 -1.83 20.53 26.78
N ASP A 144 -2.00 20.07 25.53
CA ASP A 144 -1.30 18.89 24.99
C ASP A 144 0.20 19.14 24.71
N ILE A 145 1.03 18.10 24.88
CA ILE A 145 2.45 18.14 24.50
C ILE A 145 2.58 17.88 22.99
N SER A 146 2.72 18.96 22.22
CA SER A 146 2.81 18.92 20.76
C SER A 146 4.13 19.48 20.20
N VAL A 147 4.49 19.05 18.99
CA VAL A 147 5.59 19.61 18.19
C VAL A 147 4.98 20.26 16.96
N GLY A 148 5.15 21.58 16.80
CA GLY A 148 4.55 22.33 15.70
C GLY A 148 3.01 22.31 15.67
N GLY A 149 2.36 22.03 16.81
CA GLY A 149 0.91 21.83 16.90
C GLY A 149 0.43 20.40 16.63
N VAL A 150 1.34 19.45 16.38
CA VAL A 150 1.00 18.03 16.20
C VAL A 150 1.35 17.24 17.46
N VAL A 151 0.38 16.51 18.01
CA VAL A 151 0.61 15.55 19.09
C VAL A 151 1.05 14.23 18.45
N THR A 152 2.26 13.77 18.79
CA THR A 152 2.87 12.62 18.11
C THR A 152 2.61 11.26 18.78
N THR A 153 2.05 11.26 19.99
CA THR A 153 1.69 10.03 20.74
C THR A 153 0.44 10.27 21.59
N ALA A 154 -0.44 9.26 21.69
CA ALA A 154 -1.64 9.34 22.52
C ALA A 154 -1.37 9.64 24.02
N ALA A 155 -0.17 9.33 24.52
CA ALA A 155 0.26 9.62 25.89
C ALA A 155 0.64 11.09 26.14
N ALA A 156 0.75 11.90 25.08
CA ALA A 156 0.99 13.34 25.15
C ALA A 156 -0.31 14.17 25.14
N ILE A 157 -1.48 13.52 25.08
CA ILE A 157 -2.80 14.13 25.25
C ILE A 157 -3.06 14.37 26.75
N ILE A 158 -3.25 15.62 27.14
CA ILE A 158 -3.48 16.09 28.52
C ILE A 158 -4.91 16.66 28.59
N GLY A 159 -5.39 17.09 29.76
CA GLY A 159 -6.57 17.93 29.88
C GLY A 159 -7.83 17.49 29.13
N THR A 160 -8.38 18.44 28.35
CA THR A 160 -9.70 18.34 27.70
C THR A 160 -9.57 18.50 26.18
N ASN A 161 -10.00 17.48 25.44
CA ASN A 161 -9.91 17.44 23.98
C ASN A 161 -11.29 17.11 23.37
N ALA A 162 -11.44 17.34 22.07
CA ALA A 162 -12.55 16.85 21.28
C ALA A 162 -12.59 15.31 21.27
N TYR A 163 -13.78 14.72 21.43
CA TYR A 163 -13.99 13.29 21.30
C TYR A 163 -13.66 12.80 19.88
N HIS A 164 -14.02 13.59 18.87
CA HIS A 164 -13.67 13.34 17.47
C HIS A 164 -13.19 14.65 16.84
N VAL A 165 -12.06 14.64 16.14
CA VAL A 165 -11.63 15.82 15.38
C VAL A 165 -12.53 16.00 14.15
N LEU A 166 -12.79 14.91 13.42
CA LEU A 166 -13.69 14.83 12.26
C LEU A 166 -14.88 13.91 12.57
N TRP A 167 -16.09 14.31 12.15
CA TRP A 167 -17.30 13.48 12.23
C TRP A 167 -18.02 13.48 10.89
N LEU A 168 -18.20 12.30 10.30
CA LEU A 168 -18.86 12.12 9.01
C LEU A 168 -20.17 11.37 9.24
N ASP A 169 -21.30 12.08 9.10
CA ASP A 169 -22.62 11.59 9.48
C ASP A 169 -23.45 11.14 8.27
N GLY A 170 -23.34 9.85 7.93
CA GLY A 170 -24.19 9.18 6.95
C GLY A 170 -25.40 8.47 7.56
N VAL A 171 -25.76 8.80 8.82
CA VAL A 171 -26.91 8.21 9.56
C VAL A 171 -28.04 9.22 9.73
N ASN A 172 -27.70 10.46 10.07
CA ASN A 172 -28.62 11.60 10.21
C ASN A 172 -28.51 12.59 9.04
N GLY A 173 -27.42 12.52 8.26
CA GLY A 173 -27.20 13.29 7.04
C GLY A 173 -27.37 12.46 5.77
N ASP A 174 -27.11 13.08 4.62
CA ASP A 174 -27.02 12.38 3.33
C ASP A 174 -25.86 11.37 3.34
N ALA A 175 -26.06 10.21 2.70
CA ALA A 175 -25.05 9.15 2.56
C ALA A 175 -23.68 9.71 2.13
N ILE A 176 -22.65 9.49 2.95
CA ILE A 176 -21.29 10.00 2.73
C ILE A 176 -20.59 9.06 1.75
N THR A 177 -20.54 9.42 0.47
CA THR A 177 -19.89 8.62 -0.58
C THR A 177 -18.47 9.13 -0.89
N SER A 178 -17.75 8.45 -1.78
CA SER A 178 -16.37 8.77 -2.18
C SER A 178 -16.18 10.13 -2.85
N THR A 179 -17.28 10.81 -3.22
CA THR A 179 -17.31 12.22 -3.62
C THR A 179 -16.94 13.17 -2.49
N THR A 180 -17.14 12.76 -1.25
CA THR A 180 -16.67 13.46 -0.04
C THR A 180 -15.17 13.24 0.07
N ARG A 181 -14.39 14.33 0.10
CA ARG A 181 -12.91 14.25 0.09
C ARG A 181 -12.31 15.02 1.26
N ILE A 182 -11.27 14.45 1.88
CA ILE A 182 -10.41 15.09 2.88
C ILE A 182 -8.97 14.92 2.40
N ASP A 183 -8.27 16.00 2.07
CA ASP A 183 -6.99 15.93 1.36
C ASP A 183 -5.96 16.96 1.84
N GLY A 184 -4.79 16.52 2.32
CA GLY A 184 -3.70 17.41 2.74
C GLY A 184 -3.82 17.93 4.17
N PHE A 185 -4.15 17.05 5.13
CA PHE A 185 -4.38 17.41 6.55
C PHE A 185 -3.60 16.53 7.52
N THR A 186 -3.15 17.12 8.63
CA THR A 186 -2.81 16.39 9.84
C THR A 186 -4.00 16.41 10.80
N ILE A 187 -4.38 15.27 11.34
CA ILE A 187 -5.50 15.05 12.27
C ILE A 187 -4.93 14.52 13.59
N THR A 188 -5.07 15.27 14.67
CA THR A 188 -4.30 15.03 15.90
C THR A 188 -5.09 15.38 17.17
N ALA A 189 -4.61 14.92 18.33
CA ALA A 189 -5.16 15.24 19.66
C ALA A 189 -6.64 14.85 19.89
N GLY A 190 -7.23 14.01 19.04
CA GLY A 190 -8.57 13.45 19.29
C GLY A 190 -8.59 12.49 20.47
N LYS A 191 -9.66 12.50 21.27
CA LYS A 191 -9.75 11.76 22.54
C LYS A 191 -11.15 11.20 22.76
N ALA A 192 -11.53 10.14 22.04
CA ALA A 192 -12.86 9.53 22.12
C ALA A 192 -13.06 8.79 23.45
N SER A 193 -13.29 9.52 24.54
CA SER A 193 -13.40 9.02 25.92
C SER A 193 -14.78 9.24 26.56
N GLY A 194 -15.80 9.53 25.74
CA GLY A 194 -17.18 9.67 26.20
C GLY A 194 -17.92 8.33 26.32
N THR A 195 -19.22 8.41 26.58
CA THR A 195 -20.14 7.27 26.37
C THR A 195 -20.34 7.03 24.88
N ASP A 196 -20.87 5.85 24.51
CA ASP A 196 -21.28 5.55 23.13
C ASP A 196 -22.16 6.68 22.54
N PRO A 197 -21.93 7.13 21.28
CA PRO A 197 -20.92 6.67 20.31
C PRO A 197 -19.50 7.24 20.52
N HIS A 198 -19.33 8.20 21.43
CA HIS A 198 -18.11 9.00 21.65
C HIS A 198 -16.94 8.27 22.34
N ASN A 199 -16.92 6.93 22.27
CA ASN A 199 -15.88 6.05 22.83
C ASN A 199 -14.89 5.52 21.77
N SER A 200 -15.12 5.82 20.49
CA SER A 200 -14.39 5.28 19.34
C SER A 200 -14.09 6.36 18.30
N GLY A 201 -13.02 6.21 17.51
CA GLY A 201 -12.72 7.12 16.39
C GLY A 201 -12.25 8.52 16.82
N GLY A 202 -11.10 8.61 17.48
CA GLY A 202 -10.58 9.88 18.05
C GLY A 202 -10.27 10.94 17.00
N GLY A 203 -9.60 10.57 15.91
CA GLY A 203 -9.32 11.48 14.79
C GLY A 203 -10.53 11.64 13.85
N LEU A 204 -11.15 10.52 13.45
CA LEU A 204 -12.31 10.48 12.56
C LEU A 204 -13.29 9.39 12.98
N TYR A 205 -14.56 9.75 13.07
CA TYR A 205 -15.69 8.80 13.15
C TYR A 205 -16.45 8.80 11.82
N CYS A 206 -16.59 7.63 11.20
CA CYS A 206 -17.39 7.45 9.98
C CYS A 206 -18.70 6.72 10.35
N ALA A 207 -19.80 7.46 10.45
CA ALA A 207 -21.11 6.91 10.81
C ALA A 207 -21.83 6.45 9.55
N GLY A 208 -21.73 5.15 9.24
CA GLY A 208 -22.44 4.50 8.11
C GLY A 208 -23.40 3.40 8.55
N ASN A 209 -23.75 3.34 9.83
CA ASN A 209 -24.45 2.20 10.43
C ASN A 209 -25.98 2.29 10.29
N GLY A 210 -26.63 1.16 10.02
CA GLY A 210 -28.08 1.08 9.81
C GLY A 210 -28.46 0.86 8.34
N SER A 211 -29.61 0.21 8.12
CA SER A 211 -30.09 -0.17 6.78
C SER A 211 -30.31 1.05 5.87
N GLY A 212 -29.47 1.20 4.85
CA GLY A 212 -29.53 2.31 3.88
C GLY A 212 -28.57 3.47 4.15
N ASN A 213 -27.78 3.39 5.23
CA ASN A 213 -26.80 4.40 5.62
C ASN A 213 -25.41 4.04 5.04
N GLU A 214 -24.61 5.05 4.70
CA GLU A 214 -23.26 4.84 4.15
C GLU A 214 -22.25 5.90 4.62
N CYS A 215 -21.03 5.45 4.95
CA CYS A 215 -19.86 6.31 5.18
C CYS A 215 -18.58 5.78 4.52
N SER A 216 -18.39 6.14 3.24
CA SER A 216 -17.29 5.70 2.35
C SER A 216 -16.53 6.88 1.71
N PRO A 217 -15.98 7.84 2.49
CA PRO A 217 -15.26 9.02 1.97
C PRO A 217 -13.91 8.67 1.31
N THR A 218 -13.34 9.62 0.56
CA THR A 218 -11.95 9.57 0.11
C THR A 218 -11.04 10.40 1.02
N VAL A 219 -10.06 9.77 1.66
CA VAL A 219 -9.02 10.43 2.48
C VAL A 219 -7.68 10.32 1.76
N ALA A 220 -6.99 11.45 1.57
CA ALA A 220 -5.75 11.50 0.80
C ALA A 220 -4.68 12.40 1.44
N ASN A 221 -3.40 12.08 1.24
CA ASN A 221 -2.25 12.90 1.65
C ASN A 221 -2.37 13.38 3.12
N ALA A 222 -2.71 12.46 4.02
CA ALA A 222 -3.18 12.79 5.37
C ALA A 222 -2.40 12.06 6.46
N THR A 223 -2.27 12.70 7.63
CA THR A 223 -1.57 12.11 8.80
C THR A 223 -2.48 12.12 10.02
N PHE A 224 -2.88 10.94 10.49
CA PHE A 224 -3.50 10.76 11.80
C PHE A 224 -2.40 10.50 12.83
N SER A 225 -2.12 11.44 13.73
CA SER A 225 -1.08 11.25 14.76
C SER A 225 -1.53 11.64 16.16
N GLY A 226 -1.16 10.81 17.14
CA GLY A 226 -1.44 11.06 18.56
C GLY A 226 -2.92 11.25 18.88
N ASN A 227 -3.79 10.44 18.29
CA ASN A 227 -5.22 10.36 18.64
C ASN A 227 -5.48 9.16 19.58
N SER A 228 -6.56 9.23 20.36
CA SER A 228 -6.92 8.20 21.34
C SER A 228 -8.41 7.86 21.36
N ALA A 229 -8.74 6.63 21.77
CA ALA A 229 -10.11 6.15 21.99
C ALA A 229 -10.21 5.22 23.20
N SER A 230 -11.27 5.34 23.99
CA SER A 230 -11.50 4.49 25.16
C SER A 230 -11.98 3.08 24.81
N LEU A 231 -12.45 2.86 23.58
CA LEU A 231 -12.94 1.57 23.09
C LEU A 231 -12.27 1.11 21.79
N ARG A 232 -12.49 1.78 20.65
CA ARG A 232 -12.04 1.33 19.32
C ARG A 232 -11.49 2.44 18.42
N GLY A 233 -10.52 2.13 17.56
CA GLY A 233 -10.12 3.03 16.49
C GLY A 233 -9.53 4.34 17.02
N GLY A 234 -8.33 4.29 17.61
CA GLY A 234 -7.73 5.46 18.26
C GLY A 234 -7.62 6.68 17.33
N ALA A 235 -7.33 6.45 16.05
CA ALA A 235 -7.43 7.44 14.99
C ALA A 235 -8.78 7.40 14.24
N MET A 236 -9.25 6.23 13.82
CA MET A 236 -10.32 6.11 12.83
C MET A 236 -11.25 4.93 13.15
N TYR A 237 -12.56 5.18 13.13
CA TYR A 237 -13.59 4.18 13.35
C TYR A 237 -14.62 4.19 12.22
N ASP A 238 -14.64 3.11 11.45
CA ASP A 238 -15.47 2.95 10.26
C ASP A 238 -16.69 2.09 10.60
N ASN A 239 -17.80 2.75 10.94
CA ASN A 239 -18.97 2.08 11.49
C ASN A 239 -19.98 1.71 10.40
N GLY A 240 -19.77 0.56 9.79
CA GLY A 240 -20.67 -0.03 8.78
C GLY A 240 -21.60 -1.10 9.34
N SER A 241 -22.01 -1.02 10.60
CA SER A 241 -22.78 -2.10 11.24
C SER A 241 -24.27 -2.10 10.84
N THR A 242 -24.98 -3.19 11.16
CA THR A 242 -26.46 -3.22 11.20
C THR A 242 -27.13 -2.91 9.83
N ASN A 243 -26.68 -3.60 8.79
CA ASN A 243 -27.02 -3.41 7.37
C ASN A 243 -26.56 -2.06 6.78
N GLY A 244 -25.66 -1.37 7.47
CA GLY A 244 -24.95 -0.20 6.99
C GLY A 244 -23.71 -0.52 6.16
N ILE A 245 -23.06 0.54 5.67
CA ILE A 245 -21.86 0.47 4.82
C ILE A 245 -20.84 1.51 5.32
N SER A 246 -19.58 1.12 5.52
CA SER A 246 -18.50 2.09 5.72
C SER A 246 -17.19 1.61 5.10
N ASN A 247 -16.95 2.03 3.85
CA ASN A 247 -15.82 1.60 3.01
C ASN A 247 -14.97 2.79 2.54
N PRO A 248 -14.31 3.55 3.43
CA PRO A 248 -13.47 4.66 3.01
C PRO A 248 -12.30 4.21 2.12
N ARG A 249 -11.87 5.12 1.24
CA ARG A 249 -10.67 4.97 0.41
C ARG A 249 -9.56 5.86 0.94
N LEU A 250 -8.44 5.26 1.32
CA LEU A 250 -7.26 5.93 1.85
C LEU A 250 -6.12 5.85 0.83
N THR A 251 -5.46 6.97 0.53
CA THR A 251 -4.31 7.00 -0.39
C THR A 251 -3.25 8.00 0.08
N ASN A 252 -1.99 7.57 0.22
CA ASN A 252 -0.91 8.37 0.82
C ASN A 252 -1.28 8.81 2.25
N VAL A 253 -1.51 7.86 3.17
CA VAL A 253 -1.97 8.15 4.54
C VAL A 253 -1.02 7.57 5.59
N THR A 254 -0.72 8.35 6.62
CA THR A 254 0.05 7.93 7.79
C THR A 254 -0.83 7.84 9.03
N PHE A 255 -0.71 6.76 9.79
CA PHE A 255 -1.23 6.58 11.14
C PHE A 255 -0.05 6.40 12.10
N SER A 256 0.26 7.41 12.92
CA SER A 256 1.45 7.41 13.79
C SER A 256 1.13 7.67 15.27
N GLY A 257 1.42 6.72 16.16
CA GLY A 257 1.36 6.92 17.62
C GLY A 257 -0.05 7.02 18.22
N ASN A 258 -1.08 6.54 17.52
CA ASN A 258 -2.47 6.54 17.98
C ASN A 258 -2.74 5.35 18.92
N SER A 259 -3.70 5.47 19.85
CA SER A 259 -4.00 4.38 20.79
C SER A 259 -5.50 4.16 21.06
N ALA A 260 -5.92 2.90 21.12
CA ALA A 260 -7.23 2.50 21.63
C ALA A 260 -7.05 1.70 22.93
N THR A 261 -7.99 1.75 23.87
CA THR A 261 -7.94 0.81 25.01
C THR A 261 -8.11 -0.61 24.50
N ASN A 262 -9.20 -0.92 23.79
CA ASN A 262 -9.51 -2.31 23.48
C ASN A 262 -8.96 -2.74 22.12
N TRP A 263 -9.41 -2.13 21.01
CA TRP A 263 -9.18 -2.70 19.67
C TRP A 263 -8.87 -1.66 18.60
N GLY A 264 -7.93 -1.95 17.69
CA GLY A 264 -7.63 -1.06 16.56
C GLY A 264 -6.97 0.25 17.01
N GLY A 265 -5.69 0.21 17.38
CA GLY A 265 -5.01 1.37 17.97
C GLY A 265 -4.97 2.59 17.05
N ALA A 266 -4.90 2.37 15.74
CA ALA A 266 -5.22 3.39 14.73
C ALA A 266 -6.65 3.22 14.21
N MET A 267 -6.93 2.10 13.54
CA MET A 267 -8.12 1.90 12.71
C MET A 267 -8.95 0.71 13.21
N TYR A 268 -10.27 0.87 13.28
CA TYR A 268 -11.19 -0.24 13.55
C TYR A 268 -12.35 -0.21 12.55
N ASN A 269 -12.50 -1.31 11.81
CA ASN A 269 -13.45 -1.47 10.71
C ASN A 269 -14.60 -2.37 11.19
N TYR A 270 -15.81 -1.81 11.35
CA TYR A 270 -16.94 -2.49 12.01
C TYR A 270 -18.05 -2.89 11.04
N GLY A 271 -17.83 -4.00 10.33
CA GLY A 271 -18.83 -4.62 9.45
C GLY A 271 -19.79 -5.57 10.17
N SER A 272 -20.08 -5.36 11.46
CA SER A 272 -20.89 -6.31 12.24
C SER A 272 -22.34 -6.28 11.79
N SER A 273 -22.83 -7.39 11.25
CA SER A 273 -24.12 -7.46 10.54
C SER A 273 -24.29 -6.42 9.43
N GLY A 274 -23.19 -5.97 8.81
CA GLY A 274 -23.17 -4.98 7.73
C GLY A 274 -21.87 -5.08 6.92
N VAL A 275 -21.33 -3.96 6.42
CA VAL A 275 -20.11 -3.94 5.61
C VAL A 275 -19.15 -2.84 6.04
N SER A 276 -17.93 -3.18 6.44
CA SER A 276 -16.83 -2.20 6.55
C SER A 276 -15.50 -2.80 6.08
N SER A 277 -15.16 -2.49 4.83
CA SER A 277 -14.05 -3.06 4.05
C SER A 277 -13.32 -1.94 3.28
N PRO A 278 -12.55 -1.08 3.97
CA PRO A 278 -11.86 0.03 3.33
C PRO A 278 -10.75 -0.40 2.35
N SER A 279 -10.36 0.51 1.46
CA SER A 279 -9.27 0.34 0.51
C SER A 279 -8.11 1.28 0.84
N LEU A 280 -6.91 0.73 1.03
CA LEU A 280 -5.71 1.42 1.49
C LEU A 280 -4.60 1.27 0.45
N VAL A 281 -4.04 2.39 -0.01
CA VAL A 281 -2.92 2.43 -0.96
C VAL A 281 -1.84 3.40 -0.50
N ASN A 282 -0.56 3.00 -0.51
CA ASN A 282 0.54 3.81 0.04
C ASN A 282 0.24 4.26 1.49
N VAL A 283 0.01 3.31 2.40
CA VAL A 283 -0.39 3.61 3.79
C VAL A 283 0.66 3.14 4.79
N MET A 284 1.00 3.99 5.76
CA MET A 284 1.93 3.67 6.84
C MET A 284 1.20 3.62 8.19
N PHE A 285 1.34 2.51 8.91
CA PHE A 285 0.96 2.39 10.32
C PHE A 285 2.22 2.25 11.17
N SER A 286 2.53 3.27 11.97
CA SER A 286 3.66 3.25 12.89
C SER A 286 3.25 3.48 14.34
N ARG A 287 3.81 2.71 15.28
CA ARG A 287 3.73 3.00 16.74
C ARG A 287 2.31 3.07 17.33
N ASN A 288 1.32 2.50 16.66
CA ASN A 288 -0.06 2.50 17.15
C ASN A 288 -0.27 1.37 18.18
N SER A 289 -1.10 1.59 19.20
CA SER A 289 -1.26 0.66 20.32
C SER A 289 -2.71 0.31 20.66
N ALA A 290 -2.95 -0.96 20.96
CA ALA A 290 -4.19 -1.45 21.56
C ALA A 290 -3.88 -2.39 22.73
N VAL A 291 -4.75 -2.47 23.75
CA VAL A 291 -4.54 -3.46 24.82
C VAL A 291 -5.00 -4.84 24.38
N LEU A 292 -6.22 -5.01 23.85
CA LEU A 292 -6.77 -6.35 23.61
C LEU A 292 -6.40 -6.94 22.23
N GLY A 293 -6.20 -6.13 21.19
CA GLY A 293 -5.73 -6.63 19.88
C GLY A 293 -5.89 -5.66 18.72
N GLY A 294 -5.20 -5.93 17.62
CA GLY A 294 -5.17 -5.02 16.46
C GLY A 294 -4.43 -3.73 16.80
N GLY A 295 -3.13 -3.83 17.09
CA GLY A 295 -2.32 -2.70 17.57
C GLY A 295 -2.35 -1.50 16.62
N ALA A 296 -2.37 -1.73 15.31
CA ALA A 296 -2.79 -0.71 14.34
C ALA A 296 -4.24 -0.91 13.89
N MET A 297 -4.58 -2.05 13.31
CA MET A 297 -5.85 -2.29 12.61
C MET A 297 -6.65 -3.45 13.22
N TYR A 298 -7.96 -3.30 13.32
CA TYR A 298 -8.89 -4.38 13.64
C TYR A 298 -10.03 -4.45 12.61
N ASN A 299 -10.26 -5.64 12.04
CA ASN A 299 -11.31 -5.91 11.07
C ASN A 299 -12.40 -6.81 11.68
N GLY A 300 -13.59 -6.27 11.90
CA GLY A 300 -14.69 -6.93 12.63
C GLY A 300 -15.91 -7.19 11.76
N GLY A 301 -15.92 -8.31 11.02
CA GLY A 301 -16.97 -8.71 10.09
C GLY A 301 -18.01 -9.68 10.67
N SER A 302 -18.26 -9.65 11.98
CA SER A 302 -19.11 -10.66 12.63
C SER A 302 -20.55 -10.61 12.12
N SER A 303 -21.07 -11.73 11.62
CA SER A 303 -22.37 -11.83 10.94
C SER A 303 -22.56 -10.85 9.75
N GLY A 304 -21.47 -10.30 9.20
CA GLY A 304 -21.45 -9.34 8.09
C GLY A 304 -20.15 -9.47 7.29
N SER A 305 -19.51 -8.35 6.91
CA SER A 305 -18.24 -8.37 6.16
C SER A 305 -17.26 -7.27 6.59
N SER A 306 -16.02 -7.66 6.90
CA SER A 306 -14.89 -6.73 7.05
C SER A 306 -13.61 -7.29 6.42
N SER A 307 -13.39 -6.93 5.15
CA SER A 307 -12.42 -7.53 4.24
C SER A 307 -11.66 -6.44 3.47
N PRO A 308 -10.82 -5.62 4.15
CA PRO A 308 -10.14 -4.49 3.50
C PRO A 308 -9.10 -4.94 2.46
N SER A 309 -8.82 -4.06 1.50
CA SER A 309 -7.80 -4.24 0.48
C SER A 309 -6.61 -3.33 0.76
N LEU A 310 -5.42 -3.91 0.89
CA LEU A 310 -4.17 -3.23 1.21
C LEU A 310 -3.16 -3.45 0.07
N VAL A 311 -2.76 -2.35 -0.58
CA VAL A 311 -1.66 -2.33 -1.56
C VAL A 311 -0.61 -1.32 -1.11
N ASN A 312 0.68 -1.67 -1.18
CA ASN A 312 1.77 -0.77 -0.80
C ASN A 312 1.61 -0.26 0.66
N VAL A 313 1.55 -1.17 1.64
CA VAL A 313 1.26 -0.82 3.05
C VAL A 313 2.39 -1.27 3.99
N THR A 314 2.85 -0.38 4.87
CA THR A 314 3.87 -0.69 5.88
C THR A 314 3.29 -0.61 7.28
N PHE A 315 3.37 -1.71 8.04
CA PHE A 315 3.12 -1.75 9.48
C PHE A 315 4.44 -1.95 10.22
N SER A 316 4.83 -1.02 11.09
CA SER A 316 5.96 -1.24 12.01
C SER A 316 5.75 -0.66 13.40
N ARG A 317 6.32 -1.32 14.42
CA ARG A 317 6.28 -0.91 15.84
C ARG A 317 4.89 -0.74 16.43
N ASN A 318 3.85 -1.29 15.78
CA ASN A 318 2.50 -1.33 16.34
C ASN A 318 2.39 -2.46 17.36
N SER A 319 1.60 -2.27 18.43
CA SER A 319 1.63 -3.14 19.61
C SER A 319 0.24 -3.53 20.13
N ALA A 320 0.01 -4.84 20.33
CA ALA A 320 -1.12 -5.38 21.08
C ALA A 320 -0.64 -5.87 22.48
N ALA A 321 -1.09 -5.25 23.57
CA ALA A 321 -0.44 -5.44 24.89
C ALA A 321 -0.86 -6.72 25.65
N ALA A 322 -2.08 -7.20 25.46
CA ALA A 322 -2.69 -8.33 26.18
C ALA A 322 -3.34 -9.38 25.26
N GLY A 323 -3.31 -9.17 23.94
CA GLY A 323 -3.75 -10.13 22.93
C GLY A 323 -2.93 -10.05 21.64
N GLY A 324 -3.43 -10.71 20.58
CA GLY A 324 -2.74 -10.83 19.29
C GLY A 324 -3.09 -9.75 18.27
N GLY A 325 -2.37 -9.77 17.15
CA GLY A 325 -2.54 -8.85 16.03
C GLY A 325 -1.83 -7.53 16.29
N GLY A 326 -0.51 -7.56 16.47
CA GLY A 326 0.28 -6.35 16.75
C GLY A 326 0.18 -5.31 15.65
N ALA A 327 0.25 -5.74 14.38
CA ALA A 327 -0.19 -4.92 13.24
C ALA A 327 -1.71 -5.00 13.05
N MET A 328 -2.25 -6.21 12.79
CA MET A 328 -3.63 -6.39 12.35
C MET A 328 -4.33 -7.57 13.03
N TYR A 329 -5.58 -7.37 13.45
CA TYR A 329 -6.49 -8.42 13.89
C TYR A 329 -7.66 -8.58 12.89
N ASN A 330 -8.02 -9.81 12.54
CA ASN A 330 -9.11 -10.14 11.62
C ASN A 330 -10.12 -11.06 12.29
N GLY A 331 -11.38 -10.63 12.40
CA GLY A 331 -12.45 -11.34 13.10
C GLY A 331 -13.70 -11.53 12.23
N GLY A 332 -13.91 -12.74 11.70
CA GLY A 332 -15.01 -13.07 10.78
C GLY A 332 -16.14 -13.92 11.36
N SER A 333 -16.25 -14.06 12.69
CA SER A 333 -17.19 -14.98 13.35
C SER A 333 -18.64 -14.86 12.85
N SER A 334 -19.16 -15.94 12.25
CA SER A 334 -20.48 -16.05 11.61
C SER A 334 -20.72 -15.13 10.40
N GLY A 335 -19.69 -14.46 9.90
CA GLY A 335 -19.72 -13.58 8.72
C GLY A 335 -18.47 -13.79 7.86
N VAL A 336 -17.87 -12.71 7.37
CA VAL A 336 -16.68 -12.74 6.51
C VAL A 336 -15.64 -11.74 6.99
N SER A 337 -14.39 -12.18 7.13
CA SER A 337 -13.23 -11.29 7.17
C SER A 337 -12.11 -11.88 6.32
N SER A 338 -11.92 -11.32 5.14
CA SER A 338 -11.00 -11.82 4.11
C SER A 338 -10.15 -10.67 3.55
N PRO A 339 -9.28 -10.05 4.37
CA PRO A 339 -8.43 -8.96 3.90
C PRO A 339 -7.45 -9.44 2.84
N SER A 340 -7.14 -8.58 1.87
CA SER A 340 -6.16 -8.84 0.81
C SER A 340 -4.93 -7.97 1.02
N LEU A 341 -3.76 -8.58 1.11
CA LEU A 341 -2.46 -7.93 1.31
C LEU A 341 -1.58 -8.19 0.08
N VAL A 342 -1.14 -7.11 -0.58
CA VAL A 342 -0.17 -7.12 -1.69
C VAL A 342 0.83 -5.98 -1.54
N ASN A 343 2.12 -6.23 -1.75
CA ASN A 343 3.20 -5.26 -1.53
C ASN A 343 3.17 -4.72 -0.08
N VAL A 344 3.12 -5.61 0.91
CA VAL A 344 2.94 -5.25 2.34
C VAL A 344 4.17 -5.61 3.18
N ILE A 345 4.53 -4.76 4.14
CA ILE A 345 5.56 -5.07 5.14
C ILE A 345 4.92 -5.15 6.54
N LEU A 346 5.13 -6.26 7.25
CA LEU A 346 4.59 -6.52 8.59
C LEU A 346 5.69 -6.54 9.69
N TRP A 347 6.70 -5.67 9.57
CA TRP A 347 7.97 -5.83 10.27
C TRP A 347 8.10 -5.04 11.60
N GLY A 348 8.63 -5.68 12.64
CA GLY A 348 8.94 -5.03 13.92
C GLY A 348 7.73 -4.62 14.77
N ASN A 349 6.57 -5.27 14.56
CA ASN A 349 5.37 -5.12 15.38
C ASN A 349 5.42 -6.10 16.59
N SER A 350 4.60 -5.90 17.62
CA SER A 350 4.62 -6.72 18.84
C SER A 350 3.22 -7.09 19.34
N ALA A 351 3.10 -8.23 20.01
CA ALA A 351 1.84 -8.73 20.56
C ALA A 351 2.10 -9.44 21.91
N TYR A 352 1.04 -9.70 22.68
CA TYR A 352 1.17 -10.45 23.94
C TYR A 352 1.82 -11.82 23.72
N SER A 353 2.67 -12.21 24.67
CA SER A 353 3.57 -13.38 24.58
C SER A 353 4.42 -13.48 23.30
N ASN A 354 4.54 -12.39 22.53
CA ASN A 354 5.13 -12.35 21.18
C ASN A 354 4.44 -13.29 20.15
N VAL A 355 3.12 -13.51 20.26
CA VAL A 355 2.35 -14.35 19.32
C VAL A 355 1.24 -13.55 18.63
N GLY A 356 1.13 -13.70 17.31
CA GLY A 356 0.33 -12.84 16.43
C GLY A 356 0.93 -11.44 16.27
N THR A 357 2.26 -11.28 16.24
CA THR A 357 2.90 -9.95 16.23
C THR A 357 2.60 -9.14 14.96
N GLY A 358 2.53 -9.79 13.81
CA GLY A 358 1.96 -9.22 12.58
C GLY A 358 0.45 -9.36 12.59
N LEU A 359 -0.04 -10.58 12.29
CA LEU A 359 -1.47 -10.87 12.09
C LEU A 359 -2.02 -11.76 13.20
N TYR A 360 -3.28 -11.55 13.58
CA TYR A 360 -4.09 -12.54 14.29
C TYR A 360 -5.45 -12.70 13.61
N ASN A 361 -5.69 -13.91 13.10
CA ASN A 361 -6.91 -14.28 12.37
C ASN A 361 -7.81 -15.16 13.26
N VAL A 362 -9.08 -14.78 13.38
CA VAL A 362 -10.12 -15.51 14.14
C VAL A 362 -11.37 -15.65 13.28
N SER A 363 -11.68 -16.89 12.87
CA SER A 363 -12.74 -17.18 11.89
C SER A 363 -12.60 -16.37 10.58
N ALA A 364 -11.36 -16.19 10.11
CA ALA A 364 -11.02 -15.29 9.00
C ALA A 364 -10.22 -16.00 7.89
N THR A 365 -10.24 -15.42 6.69
CA THR A 365 -9.64 -15.99 5.46
C THR A 365 -8.79 -14.96 4.70
N PRO A 366 -7.65 -14.49 5.25
CA PRO A 366 -6.81 -13.51 4.58
C PRO A 366 -6.15 -14.07 3.31
N ILE A 367 -5.93 -13.19 2.34
CA ILE A 367 -5.18 -13.47 1.11
C ILE A 367 -3.87 -12.67 1.19
N ILE A 368 -2.72 -13.36 1.06
CA ILE A 368 -1.41 -12.75 1.28
C ILE A 368 -0.48 -13.08 0.11
N SER A 369 0.02 -12.06 -0.58
CA SER A 369 1.00 -12.17 -1.67
C SER A 369 1.97 -10.99 -1.63
N TYR A 370 3.18 -11.12 -2.19
CA TYR A 370 4.18 -10.04 -2.22
C TYR A 370 4.30 -9.30 -0.88
N THR A 371 4.39 -10.07 0.21
CA THR A 371 4.37 -9.55 1.58
C THR A 371 5.59 -10.04 2.36
N LEU A 372 6.28 -9.11 3.03
CA LEU A 372 7.43 -9.36 3.90
C LEU A 372 6.97 -9.57 5.36
N VAL A 373 7.30 -10.74 5.92
CA VAL A 373 6.88 -11.16 7.27
C VAL A 373 8.08 -11.71 8.06
N PRO A 374 8.21 -11.40 9.37
CA PRO A 374 9.13 -12.10 10.26
C PRO A 374 8.89 -13.62 10.27
N SER A 375 9.95 -14.41 10.12
CA SER A 375 9.87 -15.87 9.88
C SER A 375 9.35 -16.71 11.04
N SER A 376 9.30 -16.13 12.24
CA SER A 376 8.66 -16.79 13.36
C SER A 376 7.20 -17.09 13.00
N THR A 377 6.78 -18.35 13.11
CA THR A 377 5.36 -18.72 12.95
C THR A 377 4.46 -17.98 13.96
N ALA A 378 5.07 -17.47 15.03
CA ALA A 378 4.47 -16.54 15.98
C ALA A 378 4.13 -15.14 15.39
N ALA A 379 4.58 -14.78 14.19
CA ALA A 379 4.19 -13.53 13.53
C ALA A 379 2.74 -13.55 13.00
N ILE A 380 2.20 -14.74 12.71
CA ILE A 380 0.84 -14.92 12.18
C ILE A 380 0.10 -15.99 13.00
N LEU A 381 -0.78 -15.55 13.89
CA LEU A 381 -1.63 -16.45 14.67
C LEU A 381 -2.95 -16.73 13.94
N ASN A 382 -3.39 -17.99 13.94
CA ASN A 382 -4.65 -18.42 13.34
C ASN A 382 -5.50 -19.21 14.35
N SER A 383 -6.77 -18.83 14.49
CA SER A 383 -7.80 -19.57 15.23
C SER A 383 -9.00 -19.78 14.31
N SER A 384 -9.34 -21.04 14.02
CA SER A 384 -10.42 -21.40 13.07
C SER A 384 -10.33 -20.64 11.73
N SER A 385 -9.11 -20.38 11.24
CA SER A 385 -8.82 -19.47 10.12
C SER A 385 -7.92 -20.15 9.09
N THR A 386 -8.08 -19.80 7.81
CA THR A 386 -7.32 -20.39 6.69
C THR A 386 -6.71 -19.29 5.85
N ILE A 387 -5.40 -19.33 5.59
CA ILE A 387 -4.70 -18.33 4.78
C ILE A 387 -4.59 -18.80 3.34
N THR A 388 -4.99 -17.94 2.40
CA THR A 388 -4.70 -18.13 0.97
C THR A 388 -3.36 -17.48 0.65
N TRP A 389 -2.32 -18.30 0.55
CA TRP A 389 -0.98 -17.87 0.16
C TRP A 389 -0.88 -17.73 -1.36
N GLY A 390 -0.57 -16.52 -1.82
CA GLY A 390 -0.13 -16.24 -3.19
C GLY A 390 1.40 -16.24 -3.34
N PRO A 391 1.91 -15.85 -4.52
CA PRO A 391 3.34 -15.78 -4.81
C PRO A 391 4.04 -14.57 -4.14
N GLY A 392 5.36 -14.53 -4.21
CA GLY A 392 6.19 -13.38 -3.84
C GLY A 392 6.31 -13.09 -2.33
N ASN A 393 5.77 -13.94 -1.46
CA ASN A 393 5.87 -13.73 -0.01
C ASN A 393 7.28 -14.03 0.50
N ILE A 394 7.84 -13.12 1.28
CA ILE A 394 9.16 -13.25 1.89
C ILE A 394 8.98 -13.57 3.36
N THR A 395 9.16 -14.85 3.69
CA THR A 395 8.92 -15.41 5.02
C THR A 395 10.17 -16.08 5.62
N ASP A 396 11.23 -16.34 4.85
CA ASP A 396 12.52 -16.71 5.44
C ASP A 396 13.35 -15.45 5.71
N THR A 397 13.39 -15.08 6.99
CA THR A 397 13.88 -13.80 7.50
C THR A 397 14.45 -13.97 8.92
N ALA A 398 14.87 -15.19 9.28
CA ALA A 398 15.14 -15.58 10.68
C ALA A 398 16.31 -14.86 11.36
N ALA A 399 17.32 -14.43 10.59
CA ALA A 399 18.42 -13.61 11.09
C ALA A 399 18.38 -12.16 10.56
N LEU A 400 17.24 -11.72 10.02
CA LEU A 400 16.98 -10.30 9.74
C LEU A 400 16.44 -9.58 10.98
N THR A 401 16.75 -8.29 11.06
CA THR A 401 16.38 -7.38 12.15
C THR A 401 15.71 -6.12 11.61
N THR A 402 15.33 -5.17 12.47
CA THR A 402 14.65 -3.94 12.03
C THR A 402 15.53 -2.99 11.23
N THR A 403 16.85 -2.98 11.45
CA THR A 403 17.80 -2.15 10.68
C THR A 403 18.03 -2.64 9.26
N ASP A 404 17.69 -3.90 9.00
CA ASP A 404 17.97 -4.56 7.73
C ASP A 404 16.76 -4.45 6.79
N ILE A 405 15.61 -4.04 7.34
CA ILE A 405 14.41 -3.71 6.58
C ILE A 405 14.26 -2.19 6.41
N PHE A 406 14.55 -1.40 7.45
CA PHE A 406 14.30 0.06 7.48
C PHE A 406 15.49 0.88 7.94
N VAL A 407 15.69 2.05 7.32
CA VAL A 407 16.79 2.98 7.63
C VAL A 407 16.81 3.40 9.11
N ASP A 408 15.68 3.85 9.67
CA ASP A 408 15.58 4.15 11.10
C ASP A 408 14.12 4.08 11.60
N ALA A 409 13.63 2.86 11.81
CA ALA A 409 12.35 2.66 12.48
C ALA A 409 12.33 3.16 13.94
N ALA A 410 13.49 3.31 14.60
CA ALA A 410 13.60 3.77 15.97
C ALA A 410 13.30 5.28 16.14
N ASN A 411 13.43 6.08 15.08
CA ASN A 411 12.90 7.44 14.99
C ASN A 411 11.73 7.61 14.00
N GLY A 412 11.34 6.56 13.26
CA GLY A 412 10.12 6.53 12.44
C GLY A 412 10.35 6.63 10.93
N ASN A 413 11.60 6.65 10.48
CA ASN A 413 11.97 6.56 9.07
C ASN A 413 11.83 5.10 8.57
N LEU A 414 10.67 4.76 8.02
CA LEU A 414 10.34 3.43 7.49
C LEU A 414 10.61 3.29 5.97
N ARG A 415 11.49 4.13 5.41
CA ARG A 415 12.11 3.89 4.10
C ARG A 415 13.00 2.64 4.18
N LEU A 416 13.13 1.93 3.07
CA LEU A 416 13.89 0.69 3.03
C LEU A 416 15.39 0.94 3.28
N ALA A 417 15.98 0.09 4.12
CA ALA A 417 17.43 0.05 4.29
C ALA A 417 18.11 -0.48 3.01
N ASP A 418 19.37 -0.12 2.80
CA ASP A 418 20.18 -0.67 1.71
C ASP A 418 20.17 -2.21 1.75
N PHE A 419 19.90 -2.84 0.61
CA PHE A 419 19.75 -4.30 0.44
C PHE A 419 18.62 -4.97 1.24
N SER A 420 17.66 -4.19 1.75
CA SER A 420 16.41 -4.71 2.32
C SER A 420 15.72 -5.67 1.33
N PRO A 421 15.29 -6.87 1.73
CA PRO A 421 14.66 -7.85 0.83
C PRO A 421 13.31 -7.40 0.28
N ALA A 422 12.78 -6.26 0.73
CA ALA A 422 11.60 -5.62 0.16
C ALA A 422 11.88 -4.82 -1.13
N ILE A 423 13.15 -4.55 -1.45
CA ILE A 423 13.56 -3.79 -2.65
C ILE A 423 13.30 -4.62 -3.91
N ASP A 424 12.72 -4.01 -4.95
CA ASP A 424 12.41 -4.63 -6.27
C ASP A 424 11.71 -6.00 -6.16
N ALA A 425 10.93 -6.19 -5.08
CA ALA A 425 10.31 -7.45 -4.67
C ALA A 425 8.76 -7.43 -4.68
N GLY A 426 8.16 -6.29 -5.01
CA GLY A 426 6.71 -6.09 -5.13
C GLY A 426 6.13 -6.50 -6.49
N ASN A 427 4.82 -6.35 -6.62
CA ASN A 427 4.04 -6.65 -7.81
C ASN A 427 3.47 -5.38 -8.43
N ASN A 428 3.97 -5.01 -9.61
CA ASN A 428 3.55 -3.83 -10.37
C ASN A 428 2.07 -3.94 -10.79
N GLY A 429 1.61 -5.15 -11.10
CA GLY A 429 0.23 -5.43 -11.52
C GLY A 429 -0.82 -5.29 -10.39
N ALA A 430 -0.39 -5.14 -9.14
CA ALA A 430 -1.28 -4.85 -8.01
C ALA A 430 -1.49 -3.34 -7.79
N ILE A 431 -0.61 -2.49 -8.33
CA ILE A 431 -0.65 -1.04 -8.09
C ILE A 431 -1.83 -0.41 -8.86
N PRO A 432 -2.77 0.28 -8.18
CA PRO A 432 -3.94 0.83 -8.84
C PRO A 432 -3.60 1.91 -9.88
N ILE A 433 -4.28 1.87 -11.03
CA ILE A 433 -4.10 2.84 -12.12
C ILE A 433 -4.21 4.27 -11.61
N GLY A 434 -3.20 5.09 -11.90
CA GLY A 434 -3.08 6.48 -11.46
C GLY A 434 -2.22 6.68 -10.21
N VAL A 435 -1.85 5.61 -9.49
CA VAL A 435 -0.85 5.67 -8.41
C VAL A 435 0.53 5.61 -9.05
N THR A 436 1.13 6.79 -9.26
CA THR A 436 2.44 6.97 -9.91
C THR A 436 3.56 7.32 -8.94
N THR A 437 3.22 7.66 -7.69
CA THR A 437 4.17 7.98 -6.62
C THR A 437 4.00 7.10 -5.40
N ASP A 438 5.02 7.07 -4.55
CA ASP A 438 4.99 6.47 -3.21
C ASP A 438 4.42 7.45 -2.15
N LEU A 439 4.60 7.13 -0.86
CA LEU A 439 4.19 7.97 0.26
C LEU A 439 5.03 9.26 0.42
N ASP A 440 6.26 9.32 -0.12
CA ASP A 440 7.07 10.56 -0.18
C ASP A 440 6.71 11.46 -1.37
N GLY A 441 5.96 10.95 -2.35
CA GLY A 441 5.77 11.63 -3.64
C GLY A 441 6.88 11.32 -4.66
N SER A 442 7.76 10.37 -4.35
CA SER A 442 8.80 9.84 -5.24
C SER A 442 8.21 8.85 -6.26
N THR A 443 8.93 8.50 -7.33
CA THR A 443 8.36 7.64 -8.39
C THR A 443 8.14 6.20 -7.89
N ARG A 444 6.95 5.62 -8.09
CA ARG A 444 6.49 4.34 -7.51
C ARG A 444 6.96 3.06 -8.23
N LEU A 445 7.82 3.20 -9.24
CA LEU A 445 8.49 2.12 -9.94
C LEU A 445 9.92 2.58 -10.19
N HIS A 446 10.85 2.20 -9.33
CA HIS A 446 12.25 2.66 -9.35
C HIS A 446 13.25 1.53 -9.08
N ASP A 447 13.95 1.14 -10.15
CA ASP A 447 15.01 0.13 -10.23
C ASP A 447 16.24 0.48 -9.36
N ASP A 448 16.49 -0.27 -8.26
CA ASP A 448 17.77 -0.28 -7.52
C ASP A 448 18.68 -1.33 -8.14
N ARG A 449 19.48 -0.90 -9.12
CA ARG A 449 20.23 -1.77 -10.05
C ARG A 449 21.25 -2.69 -9.40
N VAL A 450 21.50 -2.49 -8.11
CA VAL A 450 22.45 -3.25 -7.30
C VAL A 450 21.76 -4.44 -6.61
N VAL A 451 20.44 -4.37 -6.40
CA VAL A 451 19.61 -5.48 -5.94
C VAL A 451 19.17 -6.33 -7.15
N ARG A 452 18.82 -7.59 -6.92
CA ARG A 452 18.24 -8.47 -7.95
C ARG A 452 16.71 -8.40 -7.88
N ASP A 453 16.08 -8.09 -9.02
CA ASP A 453 14.65 -8.27 -9.29
C ASP A 453 14.11 -9.59 -8.69
N ARG A 454 13.18 -9.46 -7.74
CA ARG A 454 12.47 -10.58 -7.09
C ARG A 454 10.95 -10.46 -7.19
N GLY A 455 10.46 -9.31 -7.67
CA GLY A 455 9.06 -8.96 -7.80
C GLY A 455 8.38 -9.51 -9.06
N SER A 456 7.30 -8.84 -9.48
CA SER A 456 6.50 -9.25 -10.63
C SER A 456 5.96 -8.06 -11.43
N GLY A 457 6.34 -7.98 -12.70
CA GLY A 457 5.96 -6.91 -13.61
C GLY A 457 6.87 -6.85 -14.82
N SER A 458 6.76 -5.76 -15.57
CA SER A 458 7.85 -5.29 -16.43
C SER A 458 8.69 -4.30 -15.62
N PRO A 459 10.03 -4.45 -15.54
CA PRO A 459 10.88 -3.52 -14.81
C PRO A 459 10.80 -2.07 -15.36
N PRO A 460 11.07 -1.03 -14.54
CA PRO A 460 11.43 -1.08 -13.10
C PRO A 460 10.33 -1.73 -12.25
N LEU A 461 10.72 -2.50 -11.24
CA LEU A 461 9.78 -3.14 -10.34
C LEU A 461 9.36 -2.16 -9.23
N ALA A 462 8.49 -2.64 -8.35
CA ALA A 462 8.02 -1.91 -7.18
C ALA A 462 8.65 -2.49 -5.91
N ASP A 463 8.88 -1.64 -4.92
CA ASP A 463 9.18 -2.08 -3.57
C ASP A 463 7.95 -2.66 -2.86
N MET A 464 8.15 -3.51 -1.85
CA MET A 464 7.10 -3.77 -0.87
C MET A 464 6.93 -2.59 0.09
N GLY A 465 5.69 -2.32 0.50
CA GLY A 465 5.37 -1.30 1.51
C GLY A 465 5.06 0.08 0.94
N ALA A 466 4.97 1.07 1.84
CA ALA A 466 4.44 2.40 1.53
C ALA A 466 5.41 3.33 0.76
N TYR A 467 6.71 3.08 0.85
CA TYR A 467 7.77 3.87 0.21
C TYR A 467 8.34 3.13 -1.00
N GLU A 468 9.05 3.87 -1.86
CA GLU A 468 9.88 3.33 -2.95
C GLU A 468 11.30 3.90 -2.86
N ARG A 469 12.33 3.06 -2.89
CA ARG A 469 13.73 3.44 -2.82
C ARG A 469 14.17 4.14 -4.12
N GLN A 470 14.87 5.28 -4.02
CA GLN A 470 15.17 6.17 -5.18
C GLN A 470 16.67 6.33 -5.47
N THR A 471 17.49 5.37 -5.06
CA THR A 471 18.96 5.50 -5.02
C THR A 471 19.64 4.15 -5.17
N ASP A 472 20.52 3.94 -6.15
CA ASP A 472 21.35 2.73 -6.24
C ASP A 472 22.14 2.52 -4.91
N SER A 473 21.98 1.38 -4.21
CA SER A 473 22.75 1.11 -2.96
C SER A 473 24.10 0.47 -3.22
N CYS A 474 25.20 1.20 -3.01
CA CYS A 474 26.55 0.66 -3.23
C CYS A 474 27.26 0.19 -1.95
N PRO A 475 27.81 -1.05 -1.91
CA PRO A 475 28.63 -1.49 -0.79
C PRO A 475 29.89 -0.62 -0.64
N SER A 476 30.14 -0.17 0.58
CA SER A 476 31.29 0.71 0.92
C SER A 476 32.63 -0.03 1.06
N LYS A 477 32.75 -1.26 0.52
CA LYS A 477 33.89 -2.16 0.68
C LYS A 477 34.47 -2.61 -0.66
N VAL A 478 35.77 -2.89 -0.68
CA VAL A 478 36.47 -3.47 -1.83
C VAL A 478 36.15 -4.97 -2.02
N LEU A 479 35.82 -5.65 -0.93
CA LEU A 479 35.42 -7.05 -0.90
C LEU A 479 33.94 -7.17 -0.54
N VAL A 480 33.20 -7.93 -1.36
CA VAL A 480 31.85 -8.42 -1.04
C VAL A 480 31.81 -9.95 -0.95
N TYR A 481 30.91 -10.47 -0.13
CA TYR A 481 30.72 -11.90 0.11
C TYR A 481 29.43 -12.40 -0.54
N VAL A 482 29.46 -13.60 -1.10
CA VAL A 482 28.31 -14.32 -1.70
C VAL A 482 28.25 -15.71 -1.09
N ASP A 483 27.10 -16.09 -0.54
CA ASP A 483 26.87 -17.39 0.08
C ASP A 483 25.37 -17.71 0.03
N GLY A 484 25.01 -18.76 -0.71
CA GLY A 484 23.61 -19.18 -0.89
C GLY A 484 22.92 -19.61 0.41
N ASP A 485 23.68 -20.03 1.42
CA ASP A 485 23.16 -20.45 2.73
C ASP A 485 23.15 -19.29 3.76
N ALA A 486 23.54 -18.07 3.38
CA ALA A 486 23.54 -16.91 4.27
C ALA A 486 22.10 -16.46 4.64
N SER A 487 21.90 -16.14 5.92
CA SER A 487 20.56 -15.81 6.48
C SER A 487 20.45 -14.43 7.11
N GLY A 488 21.57 -13.70 7.24
CA GLY A 488 21.61 -12.32 7.70
C GLY A 488 21.30 -11.33 6.58
N THR A 489 21.88 -10.13 6.68
CA THR A 489 21.31 -8.91 6.05
C THR A 489 21.50 -8.77 4.53
N ASN A 490 21.81 -9.85 3.79
CA ASN A 490 21.88 -9.92 2.32
C ASN A 490 22.59 -8.74 1.61
N ASN A 491 23.66 -8.17 2.18
CA ASN A 491 24.32 -6.94 1.70
C ASN A 491 25.80 -7.12 1.33
N GLY A 492 26.26 -8.36 1.25
CA GLY A 492 27.63 -8.70 0.91
C GLY A 492 28.69 -8.21 1.91
N SER A 493 28.33 -7.72 3.10
CA SER A 493 29.28 -7.03 3.99
C SER A 493 30.16 -7.96 4.84
N SER A 494 29.74 -9.21 5.04
CA SER A 494 30.45 -10.30 5.74
C SER A 494 29.82 -11.64 5.33
N TRP A 495 30.38 -12.78 5.70
CA TRP A 495 29.75 -14.08 5.42
C TRP A 495 28.31 -14.21 5.98
N ALA A 496 28.09 -13.82 7.24
CA ALA A 496 26.76 -13.86 7.84
C ALA A 496 25.73 -12.97 7.10
N ASN A 497 26.20 -11.91 6.44
CA ASN A 497 25.39 -10.95 5.69
C ASN A 497 25.68 -11.02 4.18
N ALA A 498 26.17 -12.16 3.68
CA ALA A 498 26.56 -12.31 2.28
C ALA A 498 25.34 -12.19 1.37
N PHE A 499 25.57 -11.86 0.09
CA PHE A 499 24.51 -11.96 -0.90
C PHE A 499 24.14 -13.45 -1.10
N THR A 500 22.86 -13.79 -0.98
CA THR A 500 22.36 -15.16 -1.25
C THR A 500 22.30 -15.50 -2.74
N ASP A 501 22.74 -14.57 -3.60
CA ASP A 501 22.67 -14.63 -5.04
C ASP A 501 23.95 -14.00 -5.65
N LEU A 502 24.61 -14.74 -6.54
CA LEU A 502 25.85 -14.28 -7.16
C LEU A 502 25.61 -13.14 -8.16
N GLN A 503 24.45 -13.08 -8.81
CA GLN A 503 24.14 -12.02 -9.76
C GLN A 503 24.03 -10.65 -9.07
N THR A 504 23.50 -10.60 -7.85
CA THR A 504 23.49 -9.43 -6.96
C THR A 504 24.91 -8.99 -6.60
N GLY A 505 25.79 -9.94 -6.22
CA GLY A 505 27.21 -9.66 -5.97
C GLY A 505 27.96 -9.12 -7.19
N LEU A 506 27.63 -9.62 -8.39
CA LEU A 506 28.17 -9.13 -9.67
C LEU A 506 27.60 -7.77 -10.07
N ALA A 507 26.33 -7.51 -9.80
CA ALA A 507 25.70 -6.20 -10.02
C ALA A 507 26.36 -5.12 -9.16
N ALA A 508 26.56 -5.40 -7.86
CA ALA A 508 27.34 -4.56 -6.96
C ALA A 508 28.77 -4.31 -7.46
N ALA A 509 29.49 -5.35 -7.88
CA ALA A 509 30.82 -5.20 -8.43
C ALA A 509 30.86 -4.35 -9.72
N ARG A 510 29.87 -4.49 -10.59
CA ARG A 510 29.76 -3.74 -11.86
C ARG A 510 29.42 -2.26 -11.67
N LEU A 511 28.57 -1.93 -10.70
CA LEU A 511 28.01 -0.58 -10.53
C LEU A 511 28.76 0.27 -9.50
N CYS A 512 29.39 -0.36 -8.52
CA CYS A 512 29.96 0.31 -7.37
C CYS A 512 31.48 0.36 -7.45
N PRO A 513 32.11 1.49 -7.83
CA PRO A 513 33.55 1.58 -8.11
C PRO A 513 34.45 1.39 -6.88
N GLY A 514 33.87 1.19 -5.70
CA GLY A 514 34.59 0.73 -4.51
C GLY A 514 34.88 -0.77 -4.52
N VAL A 515 34.02 -1.60 -5.13
CA VAL A 515 34.09 -3.07 -5.13
C VAL A 515 35.04 -3.56 -6.22
N GLY A 516 35.99 -4.42 -5.86
CA GLY A 516 36.95 -5.03 -6.80
C GLY A 516 37.19 -6.53 -6.59
N GLU A 517 36.62 -7.12 -5.54
CA GLU A 517 36.78 -8.52 -5.21
C GLU A 517 35.48 -9.12 -4.66
N ILE A 518 35.16 -10.35 -5.09
CA ILE A 518 33.99 -11.13 -4.68
C ILE A 518 34.49 -12.49 -4.17
N TRP A 519 34.11 -12.88 -2.95
CA TRP A 519 34.32 -14.25 -2.45
C TRP A 519 33.00 -15.02 -2.42
N VAL A 520 32.99 -16.23 -2.96
CA VAL A 520 31.80 -17.08 -3.09
C VAL A 520 31.99 -18.37 -2.31
N ALA A 521 31.04 -18.70 -1.44
CA ALA A 521 31.02 -19.95 -0.68
C ALA A 521 30.89 -21.19 -1.59
N ALA A 522 31.01 -22.38 -1.00
CA ALA A 522 30.57 -23.61 -1.63
C ALA A 522 29.08 -23.52 -2.03
N GLY A 523 28.65 -24.36 -2.97
CA GLY A 523 27.25 -24.41 -3.42
C GLY A 523 27.09 -24.36 -4.93
N ILE A 524 25.84 -24.41 -5.37
CA ILE A 524 25.43 -24.37 -6.78
C ILE A 524 24.70 -23.05 -7.01
N TYR A 525 25.19 -22.25 -7.94
CA TYR A 525 24.65 -20.94 -8.28
C TYR A 525 24.20 -20.96 -9.75
N THR A 526 22.96 -20.57 -10.02
CA THR A 526 22.39 -20.44 -11.36
C THR A 526 22.24 -18.97 -11.75
N PRO A 527 22.42 -18.59 -13.03
CA PRO A 527 22.50 -17.19 -13.43
C PRO A 527 21.16 -16.44 -13.41
N GLY A 528 20.04 -17.15 -13.30
CA GLY A 528 18.71 -16.55 -13.30
C GLY A 528 17.58 -17.57 -13.46
N ILE A 529 16.53 -17.19 -14.21
CA ILE A 529 15.31 -17.97 -14.47
C ILE A 529 14.95 -18.07 -15.97
N THR A 530 15.73 -17.45 -16.86
CA THR A 530 15.54 -17.49 -18.32
C THR A 530 16.77 -18.03 -19.04
N ILE A 531 16.58 -18.65 -20.21
CA ILE A 531 17.69 -19.21 -21.03
C ILE A 531 18.72 -18.16 -21.50
N SER A 532 18.36 -16.87 -21.45
CA SER A 532 19.24 -15.74 -21.75
C SER A 532 20.05 -15.25 -20.55
N ASP A 533 19.77 -15.70 -19.33
CA ASP A 533 20.41 -15.19 -18.12
C ASP A 533 21.84 -15.74 -18.00
N THR A 534 22.79 -14.87 -17.66
CA THR A 534 24.23 -15.21 -17.60
C THR A 534 24.96 -14.46 -16.49
N PHE A 535 25.90 -15.13 -15.81
CA PHE A 535 26.80 -14.48 -14.87
C PHE A 535 27.75 -13.55 -15.64
N THR A 536 27.44 -12.25 -15.63
CA THR A 536 28.20 -11.26 -16.38
C THR A 536 29.31 -10.68 -15.51
N VAL A 537 30.57 -10.91 -15.90
CA VAL A 537 31.76 -10.37 -15.20
C VAL A 537 32.42 -9.33 -16.08
N THR A 538 32.64 -8.13 -15.52
CA THR A 538 33.21 -6.98 -16.23
C THR A 538 34.71 -6.77 -15.93
N SER A 539 35.31 -5.77 -16.58
CA SER A 539 36.73 -5.46 -16.39
C SER A 539 37.05 -4.99 -14.96
N GLY A 540 38.10 -5.55 -14.37
CA GLY A 540 38.59 -5.22 -13.03
C GLY A 540 38.12 -6.14 -11.91
N ILE A 541 37.08 -6.97 -12.13
CA ILE A 541 36.47 -7.76 -11.05
C ILE A 541 37.23 -9.06 -10.80
N GLN A 542 37.64 -9.29 -9.55
CA GLN A 542 38.24 -10.55 -9.10
C GLN A 542 37.21 -11.43 -8.37
N LEU A 543 36.73 -12.46 -9.04
CA LEU A 543 35.76 -13.42 -8.53
C LEU A 543 36.48 -14.70 -8.06
N TYR A 544 36.33 -15.05 -6.78
CA TYR A 544 36.97 -16.20 -6.16
C TYR A 544 35.96 -17.16 -5.52
N GLY A 545 36.00 -18.43 -5.91
CA GLY A 545 35.29 -19.54 -5.29
C GLY A 545 36.19 -20.36 -4.37
N GLY A 546 35.58 -21.29 -3.62
CA GLY A 546 36.30 -22.23 -2.76
C GLY A 546 36.20 -21.98 -1.25
N PHE A 547 35.22 -21.20 -0.79
CA PHE A 547 35.12 -20.78 0.62
C PHE A 547 34.10 -21.60 1.43
N ALA A 548 34.34 -21.76 2.73
CA ALA A 548 33.46 -22.42 3.71
C ALA A 548 32.72 -21.40 4.59
N ALA A 549 32.35 -20.24 4.02
CA ALA A 549 31.62 -19.14 4.67
C ALA A 549 32.19 -18.68 6.04
N THR A 550 33.50 -18.88 6.28
CA THR A 550 34.13 -18.64 7.59
C THR A 550 35.50 -17.97 7.50
N GLU A 551 36.06 -17.86 6.30
CA GLU A 551 37.39 -17.34 6.06
C GLU A 551 37.48 -15.81 6.23
N THR A 552 38.61 -15.36 6.79
CA THR A 552 38.95 -13.95 7.01
C THR A 552 40.01 -13.44 6.04
N VAL A 553 40.74 -14.33 5.35
CA VAL A 553 41.69 -14.01 4.28
C VAL A 553 41.61 -15.01 3.13
N ARG A 554 41.72 -14.53 1.88
CA ARG A 554 41.61 -15.33 0.64
C ARG A 554 42.47 -16.60 0.61
N THR A 555 43.61 -16.61 1.30
CA THR A 555 44.53 -17.76 1.38
C THR A 555 44.04 -18.91 2.26
N GLN A 556 42.92 -18.76 2.97
CA GLN A 556 42.29 -19.85 3.74
C GLN A 556 41.35 -20.73 2.89
N ARG A 557 40.89 -20.24 1.73
CA ARG A 557 39.95 -20.95 0.85
C ARG A 557 40.49 -22.31 0.41
N ASN A 558 39.62 -23.30 0.27
CA ASN A 558 39.95 -24.64 -0.21
C ASN A 558 38.94 -25.09 -1.27
N TRP A 559 39.18 -24.70 -2.53
CA TRP A 559 38.33 -25.02 -3.69
C TRP A 559 38.21 -26.53 -4.03
N VAL A 560 38.93 -27.41 -3.31
CA VAL A 560 38.80 -28.87 -3.44
C VAL A 560 37.84 -29.44 -2.39
N ALA A 561 37.81 -28.88 -1.17
CA ALA A 561 36.87 -29.26 -0.13
C ALA A 561 35.52 -28.53 -0.22
N ASN A 562 35.55 -27.29 -0.73
CA ASN A 562 34.44 -26.35 -0.77
C ASN A 562 34.06 -26.04 -2.24
N PRO A 563 33.45 -26.98 -2.99
CA PRO A 563 33.19 -26.76 -4.41
C PRO A 563 32.16 -25.64 -4.63
N THR A 564 32.58 -24.57 -5.33
CA THR A 564 31.68 -23.54 -5.86
C THR A 564 31.38 -23.86 -7.33
N ILE A 565 30.10 -24.00 -7.67
CA ILE A 565 29.64 -24.46 -8.97
C ILE A 565 28.74 -23.38 -9.60
N LEU A 566 29.10 -22.94 -10.81
CA LEU A 566 28.22 -22.14 -11.65
C LEU A 566 27.49 -23.10 -12.61
N SER A 567 26.19 -23.23 -12.46
CA SER A 567 25.37 -24.13 -13.28
C SER A 567 24.45 -23.34 -14.20
N GLY A 568 24.39 -23.74 -15.47
CA GLY A 568 23.39 -23.27 -16.40
C GLY A 568 22.03 -23.98 -16.31
N ASP A 569 21.91 -25.04 -15.50
CA ASP A 569 20.65 -25.74 -15.25
C ASP A 569 19.69 -24.82 -14.48
N ILE A 570 18.77 -24.20 -15.21
CA ILE A 570 17.75 -23.28 -14.69
C ILE A 570 16.45 -24.04 -14.38
N GLY A 571 16.18 -25.13 -15.11
CA GLY A 571 15.04 -26.02 -14.85
C GLY A 571 15.17 -26.83 -13.56
N SER A 572 16.38 -26.97 -13.03
CA SER A 572 16.73 -27.93 -11.97
C SER A 572 16.42 -29.38 -12.36
N ASP A 573 16.55 -29.70 -13.65
CA ASP A 573 16.20 -31.01 -14.23
C ASP A 573 17.40 -31.77 -14.86
N ASP A 574 18.61 -31.22 -14.82
CA ASP A 574 19.83 -31.91 -15.27
C ASP A 574 20.27 -33.02 -14.29
N THR A 575 20.77 -34.13 -14.85
CA THR A 575 21.31 -35.23 -14.02
C THR A 575 22.77 -34.96 -13.62
N THR A 576 22.96 -34.38 -12.43
CA THR A 576 24.28 -34.03 -11.87
C THR A 576 24.95 -35.15 -11.06
N VAL A 577 26.27 -35.05 -10.89
CA VAL A 577 27.07 -35.76 -9.89
C VAL A 577 27.74 -34.70 -9.01
N GLY A 578 27.31 -34.58 -7.75
CA GLY A 578 27.82 -33.56 -6.83
C GLY A 578 27.56 -32.12 -7.33
N GLY A 579 26.43 -31.88 -8.00
CA GLY A 579 26.09 -30.58 -8.59
C GLY A 579 26.71 -30.30 -9.97
N VAL A 580 27.59 -31.17 -10.47
CA VAL A 580 28.25 -31.02 -11.77
C VAL A 580 27.62 -31.95 -12.82
N VAL A 581 27.30 -31.44 -13.99
CA VAL A 581 26.84 -32.26 -15.12
C VAL A 581 28.06 -32.79 -15.88
N THR A 582 28.20 -34.11 -15.91
CA THR A 582 29.42 -34.78 -16.39
C THR A 582 29.32 -35.33 -17.82
N THR A 583 28.13 -35.33 -18.42
CA THR A 583 27.92 -35.69 -19.84
C THR A 583 26.84 -34.81 -20.46
N THR A 584 26.96 -34.49 -21.75
CA THR A 584 25.96 -33.66 -22.46
C THR A 584 24.61 -34.33 -22.66
N ALA A 585 24.51 -35.65 -22.47
CA ALA A 585 23.24 -36.38 -22.50
C ALA A 585 22.38 -36.15 -21.23
N ASN A 586 22.99 -35.60 -20.18
CA ASN A 586 22.32 -35.24 -18.94
C ASN A 586 21.83 -33.78 -18.92
N ILE A 587 22.11 -32.99 -19.98
CA ILE A 587 21.64 -31.61 -20.14
C ILE A 587 20.28 -31.63 -20.84
N VAL A 588 19.23 -31.28 -20.12
CA VAL A 588 17.82 -31.41 -20.54
C VAL A 588 17.03 -30.13 -20.26
N GLY A 589 15.72 -30.13 -20.49
CA GLY A 589 14.83 -29.04 -20.05
C GLY A 589 15.27 -27.61 -20.39
N THR A 590 15.48 -26.80 -19.36
CA THR A 590 15.70 -25.35 -19.47
C THR A 590 17.09 -24.96 -18.97
N ASN A 591 17.99 -24.68 -19.92
CA ASN A 591 19.38 -24.37 -19.62
C ASN A 591 19.80 -22.99 -20.18
N SER A 592 20.69 -22.29 -19.48
CA SER A 592 21.28 -21.03 -19.95
C SER A 592 22.12 -21.24 -21.23
N TYR A 593 22.03 -20.32 -22.19
CA TYR A 593 22.91 -20.33 -23.35
C TYR A 593 24.37 -20.12 -22.96
N HIS A 594 24.62 -19.21 -22.03
CA HIS A 594 25.94 -18.90 -21.49
C HIS A 594 25.86 -18.88 -19.97
N VAL A 595 26.53 -19.82 -19.29
CA VAL A 595 26.57 -19.83 -17.82
C VAL A 595 27.31 -18.60 -17.28
N LEU A 596 28.39 -18.24 -17.96
CA LEU A 596 29.34 -17.18 -17.58
C LEU A 596 29.73 -16.38 -18.83
N TRP A 597 29.66 -15.06 -18.74
CA TRP A 597 30.00 -14.14 -19.82
C TRP A 597 31.01 -13.08 -19.35
N LEU A 598 32.10 -12.92 -20.10
CA LEU A 598 33.13 -11.90 -19.83
C LEU A 598 32.87 -10.68 -20.72
N ASP A 599 32.22 -9.64 -20.18
CA ASP A 599 31.92 -8.45 -20.98
C ASP A 599 33.08 -7.46 -20.99
N GLY A 600 33.83 -7.49 -22.10
CA GLY A 600 34.80 -6.48 -22.49
C GLY A 600 34.41 -5.69 -23.75
N VAL A 601 33.12 -5.68 -24.11
CA VAL A 601 32.58 -5.08 -25.34
C VAL A 601 31.63 -3.92 -25.05
N SER A 602 30.74 -4.06 -24.06
CA SER A 602 29.83 -2.98 -23.63
C SER A 602 30.46 -2.02 -22.63
N GLY A 603 31.64 -2.37 -22.07
CA GLY A 603 32.35 -1.62 -21.06
C GLY A 603 33.85 -1.49 -21.34
N ALA A 604 34.65 -1.32 -20.29
CA ALA A 604 36.11 -1.36 -20.42
C ALA A 604 36.60 -2.76 -20.85
N PRO A 605 37.67 -2.88 -21.67
CA PRO A 605 38.19 -4.18 -22.08
C PRO A 605 38.60 -5.04 -20.89
N ILE A 606 38.31 -6.34 -20.92
CA ILE A 606 38.81 -7.30 -19.92
C ILE A 606 40.35 -7.29 -19.93
N THR A 607 40.96 -7.13 -18.76
CA THR A 607 42.43 -7.18 -18.59
C THR A 607 42.81 -8.21 -17.53
N ALA A 608 44.11 -8.41 -17.29
CA ALA A 608 44.63 -9.29 -16.24
C ALA A 608 44.24 -8.86 -14.79
N THR A 609 43.55 -7.73 -14.62
CA THR A 609 42.90 -7.35 -13.34
C THR A 609 41.59 -8.11 -13.10
N THR A 610 40.87 -8.52 -14.16
CA THR A 610 39.74 -9.44 -14.04
C THR A 610 40.26 -10.85 -13.78
N ARG A 611 39.67 -11.55 -12.81
CA ARG A 611 40.05 -12.93 -12.47
C ARG A 611 38.83 -13.74 -12.09
N ILE A 612 38.82 -15.00 -12.49
CA ILE A 612 37.84 -16.01 -12.08
C ILE A 612 38.64 -17.24 -11.67
N ASP A 613 38.45 -17.72 -10.45
CA ASP A 613 39.35 -18.70 -9.83
C ASP A 613 38.63 -19.52 -8.75
N GLY A 614 38.70 -20.86 -8.82
CA GLY A 614 38.11 -21.76 -7.83
C GLY A 614 36.66 -22.17 -8.11
N PHE A 615 36.22 -22.11 -9.37
CA PHE A 615 34.87 -22.50 -9.80
C PHE A 615 34.88 -23.73 -10.71
N THR A 616 33.85 -24.55 -10.62
CA THR A 616 33.41 -25.43 -11.71
C THR A 616 32.30 -24.73 -12.48
N ILE A 617 32.28 -24.86 -13.81
CA ILE A 617 31.25 -24.29 -14.69
C ILE A 617 30.61 -25.44 -15.49
N THR A 618 29.28 -25.53 -15.49
CA THR A 618 28.54 -26.70 -16.00
C THR A 618 27.20 -26.30 -16.62
N ALA A 619 26.59 -27.19 -17.42
CA ALA A 619 25.21 -27.07 -17.93
C ALA A 619 24.95 -25.83 -18.83
N GLY A 620 25.94 -25.40 -19.63
CA GLY A 620 25.70 -24.39 -20.68
C GLY A 620 25.15 -25.03 -21.96
N GLN A 621 24.06 -24.51 -22.51
CA GLN A 621 23.35 -25.07 -23.67
C GLN A 621 23.09 -24.03 -24.78
N ALA A 622 24.14 -23.34 -25.25
CA ALA A 622 24.03 -22.43 -26.39
C ALA A 622 23.45 -23.14 -27.64
N SER A 623 22.31 -22.65 -28.14
CA SER A 623 21.69 -23.11 -29.40
C SER A 623 21.84 -22.06 -30.51
N SER A 624 21.68 -22.48 -31.77
CA SER A 624 22.11 -21.70 -32.93
C SER A 624 21.01 -20.77 -33.50
N SER A 625 20.55 -19.80 -32.69
CA SER A 625 19.57 -18.77 -33.09
C SER A 625 20.09 -17.36 -32.86
#